data_AF-A0A2P7SLI7-F1
#
_entry.id   AF-A0A2P7SLI7-F1
#
_cell.length_a   1.000
_cell.length_b   1.000
_cell.length_c   1.000
_cell.angle_alpha   90.00
_cell.angle_beta   90.00
_cell.angle_gamma   90.00
#
_symmetry.space_group_name_H-M   'P 1'
#
loop_
_entity.id
_entity.type
_entity.pdbx_description
1 polymer ?
#
loop_
_entity_poly.entity_id
_entity_poly.type
_entity_poly.pdbx_seq_one_letter_code
_entity_poly.pdbx_strand_id
1 'polypeptide(L)'
;MTRSLARAPVEEHRNPFGAAGPDSEAKRTPTIADVIGHCRWIALDINAAAFSLFVVGPAGERNGLVPLLDPDHPSDSSATIRMWDDISEEIVRHARTSALPLWWAADGSASADAFLQLPMAKRLNGPSPAGIAFPVSADRGRCGLVAFLGSEIALSDDQCLDVHARCYSLFGAAMRIRPDKSRKAPAVSKRELECLKLSANGMTSEQIAASLKLSVHTANQYLTNSTQKLNAANRTHAVAKALKLGLFE
;
A
#
# COMPACT_ATOMS: atom_id res chain seq x y z
N MET A 1 -21.34 39.64 -41.59
CA MET A 1 -20.28 38.69 -41.96
C MET A 1 -19.67 38.14 -40.68
N THR A 2 -20.21 37.02 -40.23
CA THR A 2 -19.92 36.34 -38.94
C THR A 2 -18.70 35.43 -39.11
N ARG A 3 -17.59 35.74 -38.44
CA ARG A 3 -16.36 34.95 -38.50
C ARG A 3 -16.42 33.86 -37.43
N SER A 4 -16.75 32.65 -37.86
CA SER A 4 -16.74 31.42 -37.06
C SER A 4 -15.31 31.11 -36.61
N LEU A 5 -15.07 31.08 -35.29
CA LEU A 5 -13.82 30.62 -34.70
C LEU A 5 -13.89 29.10 -34.54
N ALA A 6 -13.11 28.40 -35.36
CA ALA A 6 -12.93 26.97 -35.31
C ALA A 6 -12.34 26.55 -33.96
N ARG A 7 -13.07 25.67 -33.25
CA ARG A 7 -12.66 25.05 -31.99
C ARG A 7 -11.59 24.00 -32.32
N ALA A 8 -10.39 24.15 -31.77
CA ALA A 8 -9.32 23.15 -31.87
C ALA A 8 -9.79 21.82 -31.23
N PRO A 9 -9.41 20.66 -31.79
CA PRO A 9 -9.82 19.37 -31.26
C PRO A 9 -9.14 19.14 -29.89
N VAL A 10 -9.94 18.70 -28.92
CA VAL A 10 -9.49 18.23 -27.61
C VAL A 10 -8.57 17.04 -27.86
N GLU A 11 -7.28 17.15 -27.53
CA GLU A 11 -6.39 15.99 -27.47
C GLU A 11 -6.90 15.06 -26.38
N GLU A 12 -7.52 13.97 -26.84
CA GLU A 12 -7.98 12.85 -26.04
C GLU A 12 -6.78 12.27 -25.30
N HIS A 13 -6.71 12.51 -23.99
CA HIS A 13 -5.76 11.86 -23.09
C HIS A 13 -6.02 10.35 -23.18
N ARG A 14 -5.30 9.66 -24.06
CA ARG A 14 -5.34 8.21 -24.18
C ARG A 14 -4.82 7.63 -22.86
N ASN A 15 -5.75 7.24 -22.01
CA ASN A 15 -5.50 6.33 -20.90
C ASN A 15 -4.83 5.07 -21.49
N PRO A 16 -3.55 4.79 -21.19
CA PRO A 16 -2.87 3.61 -21.73
C PRO A 16 -3.44 2.29 -21.21
N PHE A 17 -4.44 2.35 -20.32
CA PHE A 17 -5.13 1.20 -19.73
C PHE A 17 -6.66 1.26 -19.88
N GLY A 18 -7.17 2.04 -20.84
CA GLY A 18 -8.62 2.07 -21.15
C GLY A 18 -9.16 0.68 -21.50
N ALA A 19 -9.96 0.12 -20.58
CA ALA A 19 -10.84 -1.05 -20.71
C ALA A 19 -10.29 -2.22 -21.57
N ALA A 20 -9.24 -2.89 -21.08
CA ALA A 20 -8.85 -4.18 -21.65
C ALA A 20 -9.94 -5.24 -21.37
N GLY A 21 -10.54 -5.77 -22.44
CA GLY A 21 -11.37 -6.97 -22.39
C GLY A 21 -10.59 -8.19 -21.85
N PRO A 22 -11.27 -9.26 -21.39
CA PRO A 22 -10.68 -10.25 -20.48
C PRO A 22 -9.54 -11.10 -21.07
N ASP A 23 -9.37 -11.11 -22.39
CA ASP A 23 -8.55 -12.11 -23.07
C ASP A 23 -7.71 -11.47 -24.18
N SER A 24 -6.56 -10.84 -23.84
CA SER A 24 -5.36 -10.77 -24.70
C SER A 24 -4.36 -9.72 -24.18
N GLU A 25 -3.71 -9.98 -23.06
CA GLU A 25 -2.38 -9.41 -22.83
C GLU A 25 -1.57 -10.41 -22.01
N ALA A 26 -0.63 -11.07 -22.68
CA ALA A 26 0.32 -11.96 -22.05
C ALA A 26 1.02 -11.20 -20.90
N LYS A 27 0.71 -11.61 -19.65
CA LYS A 27 1.16 -11.02 -18.38
C LYS A 27 2.67 -10.82 -18.34
N ARG A 28 3.18 -9.69 -18.85
CA ARG A 28 4.52 -9.24 -18.54
C ARG A 28 4.51 -8.82 -17.07
N THR A 29 5.32 -9.49 -16.25
CA THR A 29 5.48 -9.08 -14.85
C THR A 29 6.02 -7.64 -14.86
N PRO A 30 5.33 -6.68 -14.22
CA PRO A 30 5.80 -5.30 -14.17
C PRO A 30 7.19 -5.24 -13.54
N THR A 31 8.03 -4.33 -13.98
CA THR A 31 9.37 -4.09 -13.44
C THR A 31 9.38 -2.88 -12.51
N ILE A 32 10.44 -2.72 -11.71
CA ILE A 32 10.60 -1.52 -10.87
C ILE A 32 10.66 -0.25 -11.73
N ALA A 33 11.25 -0.32 -12.92
CA ALA A 33 11.30 0.79 -13.85
C ALA A 33 9.89 1.20 -14.34
N ASP A 34 9.01 0.23 -14.57
CA ASP A 34 7.60 0.51 -14.94
C ASP A 34 6.86 1.22 -13.80
N VAL A 35 7.08 0.78 -12.55
CA VAL A 35 6.52 1.44 -11.36
C VAL A 35 7.02 2.89 -11.25
N ILE A 36 8.33 3.12 -11.41
CA ILE A 36 8.92 4.47 -11.40
C ILE A 36 8.34 5.33 -12.53
N GLY A 37 8.21 4.76 -13.73
CA GLY A 37 7.63 5.43 -14.89
C GLY A 37 6.19 5.88 -14.62
N HIS A 38 5.36 5.01 -14.05
CA HIS A 38 3.99 5.36 -13.68
C HIS A 38 3.94 6.46 -12.61
N CYS A 39 4.78 6.38 -11.57
CA CYS A 39 4.85 7.46 -10.57
C CYS A 39 5.20 8.82 -11.21
N ARG A 40 6.12 8.83 -12.19
CA ARG A 40 6.48 10.04 -12.93
C ARG A 40 5.30 10.60 -13.74
N TRP A 41 4.56 9.75 -14.44
CA TRP A 41 3.37 10.18 -15.18
C TRP A 41 2.31 10.77 -14.26
N ILE A 42 2.01 10.10 -13.14
CA ILE A 42 1.07 10.63 -12.15
C ILE A 42 1.57 11.98 -11.60
N ALA A 43 2.86 12.10 -11.29
CA ALA A 43 3.44 13.35 -10.81
C ALA A 43 3.25 14.49 -11.82
N LEU A 44 3.46 14.23 -13.12
CA LEU A 44 3.24 15.21 -14.18
C LEU A 44 1.76 15.63 -14.30
N ASP A 45 0.83 14.66 -14.24
CA ASP A 45 -0.61 14.93 -14.35
C ASP A 45 -1.13 15.89 -13.27
N ILE A 46 -0.47 15.88 -12.10
CA ILE A 46 -0.89 16.66 -10.92
C ILE A 46 0.07 17.80 -10.60
N ASN A 47 1.05 18.06 -11.49
CA ASN A 47 2.07 19.09 -11.34
C ASN A 47 2.92 18.96 -10.05
N ALA A 48 3.23 17.73 -9.65
CA ALA A 48 4.16 17.43 -8.57
C ALA A 48 5.61 17.41 -9.06
N ALA A 49 6.51 18.02 -8.29
CA ALA A 49 7.94 18.08 -8.59
C ALA A 49 8.67 16.79 -8.19
N ALA A 50 8.18 16.09 -7.17
CA ALA A 50 8.77 14.86 -6.67
C ALA A 50 7.69 13.87 -6.18
N PHE A 51 8.08 12.62 -6.04
CA PHE A 51 7.24 11.58 -5.47
C PHE A 51 8.05 10.64 -4.57
N SER A 52 7.35 9.91 -3.71
CA SER A 52 7.93 8.89 -2.84
C SER A 52 6.95 7.75 -2.64
N LEU A 53 7.47 6.53 -2.55
CA LEU A 53 6.68 5.32 -2.35
C LEU A 53 7.19 4.59 -1.11
N PHE A 54 6.33 4.43 -0.11
CA PHE A 54 6.66 3.79 1.17
C PHE A 54 5.84 2.53 1.40
N VAL A 55 6.45 1.56 2.06
CA VAL A 55 5.77 0.45 2.72
C VAL A 55 5.72 0.76 4.21
N VAL A 56 4.57 0.51 4.83
CA VAL A 56 4.46 0.59 6.28
C VAL A 56 5.03 -0.70 6.87
N GLY A 57 6.12 -0.57 7.63
CA GLY A 57 6.80 -1.65 8.35
C GLY A 57 5.90 -2.30 9.43
N PRO A 58 6.33 -3.37 10.10
CA PRO A 58 5.56 -3.98 11.18
C PRO A 58 5.33 -3.00 12.36
N ALA A 59 4.22 -3.17 13.07
CA ALA A 59 3.89 -2.29 14.20
C ALA A 59 4.92 -2.46 15.34
N GLY A 60 5.49 -1.35 15.84
CA GLY A 60 6.43 -1.33 16.96
C GLY A 60 7.89 -1.01 16.60
N GLU A 61 8.24 -0.90 15.32
CA GLU A 61 9.56 -0.42 14.90
C GLU A 61 9.64 1.12 14.95
N ARG A 62 10.75 1.66 15.47
CA ARG A 62 11.04 3.11 15.40
C ARG A 62 11.27 3.45 13.92
N ASN A 63 10.38 4.24 13.36
CA ASN A 63 10.28 4.61 11.94
C ASN A 63 9.60 3.56 11.04
N GLY A 64 8.27 3.52 11.13
CA GLY A 64 7.43 2.54 10.42
C GLY A 64 7.24 2.79 8.92
N LEU A 65 7.90 3.79 8.32
CA LEU A 65 7.87 4.02 6.87
C LEU A 65 9.18 3.55 6.24
N VAL A 66 9.09 2.56 5.37
CA VAL A 66 10.25 1.99 4.66
C VAL A 66 10.14 2.40 3.19
N PRO A 67 11.10 3.14 2.62
CA PRO A 67 11.06 3.51 1.21
C PRO A 67 11.14 2.26 0.32
N LEU A 68 10.22 2.13 -0.62
CA LEU A 68 10.14 0.98 -1.54
C LEU A 68 10.96 1.20 -2.80
N LEU A 69 10.90 2.43 -3.32
CA LEU A 69 11.70 2.89 -4.43
C LEU A 69 12.86 3.67 -3.83
N ASP A 70 14.06 3.11 -3.93
CA ASP A 70 15.28 3.91 -3.86
C ASP A 70 15.44 4.54 -5.25
N PRO A 71 15.46 5.87 -5.39
CA PRO A 71 15.98 6.48 -6.60
C PRO A 71 17.49 6.19 -6.59
N ASP A 72 18.06 5.73 -7.71
CA ASP A 72 19.50 5.51 -7.85
C ASP A 72 20.32 6.82 -7.77
N HIS A 73 20.32 7.49 -6.61
CA HIS A 73 21.20 8.59 -6.22
C HIS A 73 21.36 8.63 -4.68
N PRO A 74 22.58 8.42 -4.14
CA PRO A 74 22.85 8.43 -2.71
C PRO A 74 22.90 9.82 -2.07
N SER A 75 22.36 10.86 -2.70
CA SER A 75 22.46 12.23 -2.17
C SER A 75 21.34 12.64 -1.20
N ASP A 76 20.19 11.94 -1.12
CA ASP A 76 19.07 12.45 -0.30
C ASP A 76 18.10 11.42 0.32
N SER A 77 18.44 10.13 0.36
CA SER A 77 17.60 9.13 1.06
C SER A 77 17.40 9.50 2.53
N SER A 78 18.42 10.09 3.16
CA SER A 78 18.33 10.57 4.54
C SER A 78 17.49 11.84 4.69
N ALA A 79 17.55 12.80 3.75
CA ALA A 79 16.77 14.02 3.85
C ALA A 79 15.30 13.75 3.62
N THR A 80 14.96 12.94 2.61
CA THR A 80 13.56 12.55 2.36
C THR A 80 13.00 11.81 3.56
N ILE A 81 13.67 10.77 4.09
CA ILE A 81 13.21 10.07 5.29
C ILE A 81 13.09 11.02 6.49
N ARG A 82 14.09 11.89 6.72
CA ARG A 82 14.07 12.89 7.80
C ARG A 82 12.90 13.87 7.70
N MET A 83 12.49 14.25 6.49
CA MET A 83 11.30 15.10 6.28
C MET A 83 10.03 14.44 6.81
N TRP A 84 9.96 13.11 6.80
CA TRP A 84 8.81 12.35 7.28
C TRP A 84 8.96 11.90 8.74
N ASP A 85 10.12 12.02 9.37
CA ASP A 85 10.38 11.48 10.72
C ASP A 85 9.38 12.04 11.75
N ASP A 86 9.17 13.36 11.75
CA ASP A 86 8.29 14.05 12.71
C ASP A 86 6.81 13.66 12.59
N ILE A 87 6.41 13.15 11.42
CA ILE A 87 5.01 12.77 11.11
C ILE A 87 4.84 11.30 10.80
N SER A 88 5.92 10.53 10.89
CA SER A 88 5.97 9.12 10.51
C SER A 88 4.95 8.31 11.29
N GLU A 89 4.81 8.57 12.60
CA GLU A 89 3.87 7.87 13.46
C GLU A 89 2.40 8.14 13.09
N GLU A 90 2.04 9.41 12.87
CA GLU A 90 0.67 9.77 12.48
C GLU A 90 0.30 9.18 11.12
N ILE A 91 1.21 9.27 10.14
CA ILE A 91 1.02 8.71 8.80
C ILE A 91 0.90 7.18 8.85
N VAL A 92 1.79 6.51 9.58
CA VAL A 92 1.76 5.04 9.74
C VAL A 92 0.45 4.60 10.37
N ARG A 93 0.00 5.30 11.41
CA ARG A 93 -1.28 5.01 12.04
C ARG A 93 -2.43 5.23 11.06
N HIS A 94 -2.45 6.36 10.36
CA HIS A 94 -3.49 6.70 9.40
C HIS A 94 -3.57 5.69 8.26
N ALA A 95 -2.44 5.33 7.64
CA ALA A 95 -2.38 4.36 6.54
C ALA A 95 -2.82 2.94 6.93
N ARG A 96 -2.88 2.63 8.23
CA ARG A 96 -3.42 1.35 8.73
C ARG A 96 -4.92 1.38 8.98
N THR A 97 -5.50 2.55 9.23
CA THR A 97 -6.89 2.68 9.71
C THR A 97 -7.80 3.47 8.78
N SER A 98 -7.24 4.15 7.78
CA SER A 98 -7.96 5.03 6.88
C SER A 98 -7.34 4.97 5.48
N ALA A 99 -8.19 5.11 4.47
CA ALA A 99 -7.79 5.28 3.08
C ALA A 99 -7.78 6.76 2.65
N LEU A 100 -8.24 7.70 3.49
CA LEU A 100 -8.36 9.11 3.07
C LEU A 100 -6.99 9.69 2.68
N PRO A 101 -6.87 10.37 1.53
CA PRO A 101 -5.70 11.17 1.22
C PRO A 101 -5.31 12.12 2.35
N LEU A 102 -4.01 12.32 2.52
CA LEU A 102 -3.42 13.25 3.47
C LEU A 102 -2.78 14.38 2.70
N TRP A 103 -2.98 15.63 3.09
CA TRP A 103 -2.30 16.76 2.44
C TRP A 103 -1.70 17.72 3.45
N TRP A 104 -0.68 18.43 3.00
CA TRP A 104 -0.03 19.50 3.76
C TRP A 104 0.42 20.59 2.81
N ALA A 105 0.30 21.83 3.25
CA ALA A 105 0.72 23.01 2.52
C ALA A 105 0.79 24.19 3.48
N ALA A 106 1.62 25.18 3.15
CA ALA A 106 1.61 26.46 3.86
C ALA A 106 0.29 27.20 3.60
N ASP A 107 -0.26 27.83 4.63
CA ASP A 107 -1.50 28.60 4.51
C ASP A 107 -1.35 29.70 3.44
N GLY A 108 -2.38 29.85 2.60
CA GLY A 108 -2.40 30.83 1.52
C GLY A 108 -1.55 30.48 0.29
N SER A 109 -1.01 29.25 0.21
CA SER A 109 -0.39 28.75 -1.03
C SER A 109 -1.43 28.22 -2.01
N ALA A 110 -1.11 28.24 -3.31
CA ALA A 110 -2.00 27.72 -4.36
C ALA A 110 -2.38 26.25 -4.11
N SER A 111 -1.44 25.40 -3.71
CA SER A 111 -1.72 24.01 -3.31
C SER A 111 -2.66 23.93 -2.11
N ALA A 112 -2.51 24.80 -1.09
CA ALA A 112 -3.41 24.80 0.06
C ALA A 112 -4.87 25.10 -0.35
N ASP A 113 -5.05 26.12 -1.19
CA ASP A 113 -6.37 26.51 -1.70
C ASP A 113 -7.01 25.36 -2.51
N ALA A 114 -6.22 24.68 -3.35
CA ALA A 114 -6.68 23.52 -4.10
C ALA A 114 -7.05 22.34 -3.18
N PHE A 115 -6.20 21.98 -2.22
CA PHE A 115 -6.42 20.85 -1.33
C PHE A 115 -7.59 21.06 -0.36
N LEU A 116 -7.89 22.29 0.04
CA LEU A 116 -9.05 22.61 0.86
C LEU A 116 -10.38 22.29 0.17
N GLN A 117 -10.40 22.21 -1.16
CA GLN A 117 -11.59 21.83 -1.94
C GLN A 117 -11.79 20.31 -2.03
N LEU A 118 -10.85 19.49 -1.54
CA LEU A 118 -10.95 18.03 -1.60
C LEU A 118 -11.78 17.51 -0.41
N PRO A 119 -13.02 17.04 -0.64
CA PRO A 119 -13.94 16.70 0.45
C PRO A 119 -13.48 15.49 1.27
N MET A 120 -12.73 14.58 0.65
CA MET A 120 -12.26 13.34 1.26
C MET A 120 -10.77 13.35 1.58
N ALA A 121 -10.16 14.51 1.78
CA ALA A 121 -8.75 14.62 2.13
C ALA A 121 -8.56 15.25 3.53
N LYS A 122 -7.66 14.68 4.32
CA LYS A 122 -7.35 15.15 5.68
C LYS A 122 -6.07 16.00 5.66
N ARG A 123 -6.14 17.21 6.24
CA ARG A 123 -4.97 18.05 6.47
C ARG A 123 -4.06 17.46 7.56
N LEU A 124 -2.76 17.54 7.35
CA LEU A 124 -1.71 17.19 8.31
C LEU A 124 -0.67 18.33 8.36
N ASN A 125 0.02 18.46 9.49
CA ASN A 125 1.20 19.33 9.64
C ASN A 125 2.39 18.62 8.99
N GLY A 126 2.62 18.86 7.70
CA GLY A 126 3.62 18.11 6.93
C GLY A 126 4.90 18.89 6.62
N PRO A 127 5.86 18.22 5.95
CA PRO A 127 7.13 18.85 5.57
C PRO A 127 6.93 19.94 4.52
N SER A 128 7.98 20.73 4.27
CA SER A 128 8.05 21.60 3.09
C SER A 128 8.88 20.92 2.00
N PRO A 129 8.48 20.94 0.72
CA PRO A 129 7.37 21.70 0.14
C PRO A 129 6.00 21.05 0.38
N ALA A 130 4.94 21.74 -0.04
CA ALA A 130 3.57 21.22 -0.01
C ALA A 130 3.44 19.86 -0.70
N GLY A 131 2.43 19.09 -0.35
CA GLY A 131 2.22 17.78 -0.94
C GLY A 131 0.92 17.09 -0.53
N ILE A 132 0.67 15.99 -1.21
CA ILE A 132 -0.46 15.10 -0.98
C ILE A 132 0.03 13.64 -0.99
N ALA A 133 -0.52 12.84 -0.10
CA ALA A 133 -0.17 11.45 0.07
C ALA A 133 -1.41 10.56 0.09
N PHE A 134 -1.31 9.44 -0.60
CA PHE A 134 -2.37 8.47 -0.83
C PHE A 134 -2.04 7.20 -0.06
N PRO A 135 -2.78 6.90 1.03
CA PRO A 135 -2.69 5.61 1.69
C PRO A 135 -3.11 4.49 0.74
N VAL A 136 -2.31 3.44 0.67
CA VAL A 136 -2.55 2.31 -0.23
C VAL A 136 -2.37 1.00 0.52
N SER A 137 -3.05 -0.04 0.06
CA SER A 137 -2.91 -1.38 0.60
C SER A 137 -2.85 -2.43 -0.50
N ALA A 138 -2.21 -3.55 -0.18
CA ALA A 138 -2.11 -4.73 -1.04
C ALA A 138 -2.45 -5.98 -0.22
N ASP A 139 -2.48 -7.12 -0.90
CA ASP A 139 -2.77 -8.43 -0.32
C ASP A 139 -1.93 -8.71 0.94
N ARG A 140 -2.47 -9.54 1.84
CA ARG A 140 -1.85 -9.95 3.13
C ARG A 140 -1.66 -8.81 4.13
N GLY A 141 -2.56 -7.82 4.09
CA GLY A 141 -2.59 -6.70 5.04
C GLY A 141 -1.36 -5.79 4.94
N ARG A 142 -0.75 -5.71 3.77
CA ARG A 142 0.34 -4.77 3.50
C ARG A 142 -0.26 -3.40 3.24
N CYS A 143 0.22 -2.41 3.96
CA CYS A 143 -0.15 -1.01 3.76
C CYS A 143 1.09 -0.21 3.37
N GLY A 144 0.87 0.91 2.72
CA GLY A 144 1.89 1.78 2.19
C GLY A 144 1.34 3.18 1.98
N LEU A 145 2.20 4.02 1.44
CA LEU A 145 1.89 5.41 1.15
C LEU A 145 2.55 5.80 -0.17
N VAL A 146 1.80 6.44 -1.06
CA VAL A 146 2.35 7.11 -2.24
C VAL A 146 2.23 8.61 -2.01
N ALA A 147 3.34 9.33 -1.94
CA ALA A 147 3.35 10.76 -1.70
C ALA A 147 3.86 11.52 -2.91
N PHE A 148 3.30 12.70 -3.14
CA PHE A 148 3.70 13.64 -4.17
C PHE A 148 3.96 15.00 -3.53
N LEU A 149 5.06 15.64 -3.92
CA LEU A 149 5.55 16.89 -3.33
C LEU A 149 5.72 17.94 -4.42
N GLY A 150 5.28 19.17 -4.14
CA GLY A 150 5.31 20.29 -5.06
C GLY A 150 4.45 21.46 -4.57
N SER A 151 4.91 22.68 -4.81
CA SER A 151 4.22 23.91 -4.39
C SER A 151 3.05 24.31 -5.29
N GLU A 152 2.91 23.65 -6.44
CA GLU A 152 1.94 23.98 -7.50
C GLU A 152 1.01 22.79 -7.81
N ILE A 153 0.85 21.87 -6.85
CA ILE A 153 -0.02 20.71 -7.01
C ILE A 153 -1.46 21.18 -6.89
N ALA A 154 -2.24 20.95 -7.94
CA ALA A 154 -3.66 21.25 -7.98
C ALA A 154 -4.43 20.04 -8.52
N LEU A 155 -5.51 19.67 -7.83
CA LEU A 155 -6.33 18.50 -8.12
C LEU A 155 -7.80 18.88 -8.00
N SER A 156 -8.61 18.45 -8.97
CA SER A 156 -10.06 18.32 -8.74
C SER A 156 -10.37 17.08 -7.89
N ASP A 157 -11.61 16.99 -7.40
CA ASP A 157 -12.09 15.81 -6.67
C ASP A 157 -11.98 14.52 -7.52
N ASP A 158 -12.42 14.57 -8.78
CA ASP A 158 -12.29 13.46 -9.74
C ASP A 158 -10.83 13.06 -9.96
N GLN A 159 -9.94 14.03 -10.14
CA GLN A 159 -8.50 13.75 -10.30
C GLN A 159 -7.91 13.11 -9.05
N CYS A 160 -8.33 13.54 -7.85
CA CYS A 160 -7.88 12.97 -6.59
C CYS A 160 -8.25 11.48 -6.50
N LEU A 161 -9.50 11.12 -6.85
CA LEU A 161 -9.97 9.74 -6.90
C LEU A 161 -9.21 8.90 -7.94
N ASP A 162 -9.03 9.43 -9.15
CA ASP A 162 -8.32 8.76 -10.24
C ASP A 162 -6.85 8.51 -9.91
N VAL A 163 -6.18 9.50 -9.33
CA VAL A 163 -4.79 9.38 -8.86
C VAL A 163 -4.71 8.32 -7.77
N HIS A 164 -5.63 8.32 -6.81
CA HIS A 164 -5.63 7.36 -5.72
C HIS A 164 -5.83 5.92 -6.22
N ALA A 165 -6.74 5.70 -7.16
CA ALA A 165 -6.95 4.41 -7.81
C ALA A 165 -5.67 3.92 -8.52
N ARG A 166 -4.99 4.81 -9.26
CA ARG A 166 -3.71 4.52 -9.91
C ARG A 166 -2.62 4.18 -8.90
N CYS A 167 -2.54 4.90 -7.78
CA CYS A 167 -1.63 4.59 -6.67
C CYS A 167 -1.88 3.20 -6.08
N TYR A 168 -3.14 2.80 -5.91
CA TYR A 168 -3.51 1.46 -5.44
C TYR A 168 -3.01 0.36 -6.38
N SER A 169 -3.29 0.48 -7.68
CA SER A 169 -2.83 -0.48 -8.70
C SER A 169 -1.30 -0.56 -8.74
N LEU A 170 -0.64 0.59 -8.67
CA LEU A 170 0.82 0.71 -8.68
C LEU A 170 1.46 0.04 -7.46
N PHE A 171 0.93 0.28 -6.26
CA PHE A 171 1.44 -0.33 -5.03
C PHE A 171 1.28 -1.85 -5.05
N GLY A 172 0.13 -2.36 -5.52
CA GLY A 172 -0.11 -3.78 -5.71
C GLY A 172 0.92 -4.43 -6.64
N ALA A 173 1.23 -3.79 -7.78
CA ALA A 173 2.27 -4.23 -8.69
C ALA A 173 3.66 -4.23 -8.02
N ALA A 174 4.02 -3.15 -7.33
CA ALA A 174 5.31 -3.02 -6.65
C ALA A 174 5.52 -4.10 -5.56
N MET A 175 4.46 -4.45 -4.82
CA MET A 175 4.48 -5.51 -3.80
C MET A 175 4.68 -6.92 -4.37
N ARG A 176 4.34 -7.15 -5.64
CA ARG A 176 4.59 -8.42 -6.34
C ARG A 176 6.05 -8.54 -6.80
N ILE A 177 6.68 -7.42 -7.14
CA ILE A 177 8.07 -7.37 -7.62
C ILE A 177 9.08 -7.49 -6.48
N ARG A 178 8.81 -6.83 -5.35
CA ARG A 178 9.62 -6.91 -4.13
C ARG A 178 8.88 -7.71 -3.06
N PRO A 179 8.86 -9.06 -3.13
CA PRO A 179 8.43 -9.84 -1.98
C PRO A 179 9.41 -9.55 -0.85
N ASP A 180 8.86 -8.97 0.21
CA ASP A 180 9.56 -8.65 1.45
C ASP A 180 10.53 -9.77 1.88
N LYS A 181 11.84 -9.49 1.85
CA LYS A 181 12.88 -10.41 2.35
C LYS A 181 12.89 -10.47 3.88
N SER A 182 12.37 -9.44 4.56
CA SER A 182 12.36 -9.30 6.03
C SER A 182 11.19 -10.05 6.68
N ARG A 183 10.02 -10.05 6.03
CA ARG A 183 8.91 -10.92 6.39
C ARG A 183 9.03 -12.22 5.60
N LYS A 184 10.04 -13.04 5.94
CA LYS A 184 9.96 -14.48 5.67
C LYS A 184 8.58 -14.89 6.18
N ALA A 185 7.68 -15.26 5.26
CA ALA A 185 6.44 -15.88 5.68
C ALA A 185 6.85 -16.99 6.66
N PRO A 186 6.31 -16.99 7.89
CA PRO A 186 6.62 -18.04 8.85
C PRO A 186 6.47 -19.36 8.10
N ALA A 187 7.52 -20.20 8.11
CA ALA A 187 7.55 -21.44 7.34
C ALA A 187 6.62 -22.48 8.01
N VAL A 188 5.33 -22.13 8.04
CA VAL A 188 4.23 -22.96 8.48
C VAL A 188 3.95 -23.90 7.32
N SER A 189 4.15 -25.18 7.57
CA SER A 189 3.88 -26.23 6.60
C SER A 189 2.37 -26.27 6.29
N LYS A 190 2.03 -26.86 5.15
CA LYS A 190 0.63 -27.05 4.76
C LYS A 190 -0.19 -27.78 5.83
N ARG A 191 0.40 -28.79 6.49
CA ARG A 191 -0.25 -29.56 7.57
C ARG A 191 -0.48 -28.72 8.83
N GLU A 192 0.50 -27.92 9.20
CA GLU A 192 0.37 -26.97 10.31
C GLU A 192 -0.74 -25.94 10.03
N LEU A 193 -0.83 -25.46 8.79
CA LEU A 193 -1.86 -24.53 8.34
C LEU A 193 -3.26 -25.16 8.34
N GLU A 194 -3.40 -26.40 7.88
CA GLU A 194 -4.66 -27.17 7.92
C GLU A 194 -5.18 -27.30 9.36
N CYS A 195 -4.32 -27.68 10.31
CA CYS A 195 -4.66 -27.75 11.72
C CYS A 195 -5.08 -26.37 12.27
N LEU A 196 -4.35 -25.31 11.91
CA LEU A 196 -4.63 -23.95 12.37
C LEU A 196 -5.93 -23.38 11.79
N LYS A 197 -6.30 -23.75 10.55
CA LYS A 197 -7.56 -23.38 9.91
C LYS A 197 -8.76 -24.06 10.58
N LEU A 198 -8.70 -25.37 10.82
CA LEU A 198 -9.75 -26.07 11.57
C LEU A 198 -9.87 -25.55 13.00
N SER A 199 -8.75 -25.14 13.59
CA SER A 199 -8.74 -24.44 14.86
C SER A 199 -9.48 -23.09 14.81
N ALA A 200 -9.31 -22.32 13.73
CA ALA A 200 -10.02 -21.06 13.55
C ALA A 200 -11.54 -21.25 13.49
N ASN A 201 -11.99 -22.40 12.98
CA ASN A 201 -13.39 -22.83 12.96
C ASN A 201 -13.91 -23.35 14.32
N GLY A 202 -13.12 -23.25 15.39
CA GLY A 202 -13.53 -23.65 16.74
C GLY A 202 -13.41 -25.15 17.05
N MET A 203 -12.78 -25.95 16.18
CA MET A 203 -12.65 -27.40 16.42
C MET A 203 -11.66 -27.72 17.56
N THR A 204 -11.95 -28.75 18.36
CA THR A 204 -11.02 -29.25 19.37
C THR A 204 -9.88 -30.06 18.74
N SER A 205 -8.81 -30.34 19.49
CA SER A 205 -7.68 -31.12 18.96
C SER A 205 -8.09 -32.55 18.57
N GLU A 206 -9.06 -33.14 19.26
CA GLU A 206 -9.64 -34.45 18.94
C GLU A 206 -10.41 -34.41 17.62
N GLN A 207 -11.23 -33.36 17.41
CA GLN A 207 -11.98 -33.17 16.18
C GLN A 207 -11.05 -32.90 14.99
N ILE A 208 -9.99 -32.11 15.18
CA ILE A 208 -8.95 -31.86 14.17
C ILE A 208 -8.25 -33.15 13.80
N ALA A 209 -7.85 -33.95 14.79
CA ALA A 209 -7.19 -35.23 14.59
C ALA A 209 -8.08 -36.20 13.79
N ALA A 210 -9.36 -36.30 14.15
CA ALA A 210 -10.34 -37.10 13.41
C ALA A 210 -10.52 -36.59 11.96
N SER A 211 -10.65 -35.28 11.77
CA SER A 211 -10.87 -34.67 10.45
C SER A 211 -9.67 -34.84 9.51
N LEU A 212 -8.44 -34.78 10.03
CA LEU A 212 -7.21 -34.85 9.24
C LEU A 212 -6.59 -36.26 9.22
N LYS A 213 -7.23 -37.25 9.86
CA LYS A 213 -6.72 -38.62 10.04
C LYS A 213 -5.33 -38.63 10.69
N LEU A 214 -5.17 -37.84 11.75
CA LEU A 214 -3.96 -37.74 12.56
C LEU A 214 -4.21 -38.27 13.97
N SER A 215 -3.14 -38.51 14.74
CA SER A 215 -3.27 -38.68 16.18
C SER A 215 -3.51 -37.32 16.86
N VAL A 216 -4.18 -37.32 18.02
CA VAL A 216 -4.37 -36.09 18.83
C VAL A 216 -3.03 -35.47 19.19
N HIS A 217 -2.02 -36.30 19.47
CA HIS A 217 -0.66 -35.85 19.74
C HIS A 217 -0.05 -35.11 18.54
N THR A 218 -0.17 -35.66 17.34
CA THR A 218 0.33 -35.03 16.10
C THR A 218 -0.39 -33.72 15.79
N ALA A 219 -1.72 -33.66 15.98
CA ALA A 219 -2.49 -32.42 15.82
C ALA A 219 -2.01 -31.33 16.80
N ASN A 220 -1.82 -31.69 18.08
CA ASN A 220 -1.27 -30.78 19.10
C ASN A 220 0.16 -30.33 18.79
N GLN A 221 0.99 -31.22 18.25
CA GLN A 221 2.35 -30.90 17.84
C GLN A 221 2.33 -29.88 16.69
N TYR A 222 1.49 -30.06 15.68
CA TYR A 222 1.34 -29.09 14.59
C TYR A 222 0.83 -27.73 15.07
N LEU A 223 -0.14 -27.69 15.99
CA LEU A 223 -0.64 -26.44 16.56
C LEU A 223 0.43 -25.72 17.40
N THR A 224 1.21 -26.47 18.19
CA THR A 224 2.32 -25.94 18.99
C THR A 224 3.41 -25.37 18.08
N ASN A 225 3.82 -26.11 17.05
CA ASN A 225 4.82 -25.65 16.08
C ASN A 225 4.33 -24.40 15.36
N SER A 226 3.06 -24.34 14.96
CA SER A 226 2.46 -23.16 14.33
C SER A 226 2.51 -21.95 15.26
N THR A 227 2.18 -22.14 16.54
CA THR A 227 2.21 -21.10 17.57
C THR A 227 3.63 -20.54 17.74
N GLN A 228 4.64 -21.42 17.80
CA GLN A 228 6.05 -21.02 17.88
C GLN A 228 6.52 -20.29 16.62
N LYS A 229 6.25 -20.86 15.43
CA LYS A 229 6.64 -20.27 14.14
C LYS A 229 6.01 -18.89 13.90
N LEU A 230 4.78 -18.67 14.38
CA LEU A 230 4.08 -17.38 14.31
C LEU A 230 4.48 -16.42 15.45
N ASN A 231 5.38 -16.84 16.34
CA ASN A 231 5.76 -16.12 17.55
C ASN A 231 4.53 -15.67 18.37
N ALA A 232 3.56 -16.57 18.52
CA ALA A 232 2.30 -16.32 19.21
C ALA A 232 2.35 -16.85 20.64
N ALA A 233 1.64 -16.18 21.55
CA ALA A 233 1.59 -16.57 22.96
C ALA A 233 0.70 -17.79 23.22
N ASN A 234 -0.29 -18.03 22.36
CA ASN A 234 -1.21 -19.15 22.45
C ASN A 234 -1.85 -19.46 21.08
N ARG A 235 -2.60 -20.55 21.03
CA ARG A 235 -3.30 -21.03 19.82
C ARG A 235 -4.23 -19.97 19.20
N THR A 236 -5.00 -19.25 20.03
CA THR A 236 -5.93 -18.20 19.55
C THR A 236 -5.17 -17.02 18.95
N HIS A 237 -4.07 -16.59 19.59
CA HIS A 237 -3.19 -15.56 19.08
C HIS A 237 -2.52 -16.02 17.77
N ALA A 238 -2.16 -17.30 17.65
CA ALA A 238 -1.62 -17.87 16.41
C ALA A 238 -2.65 -17.81 15.27
N VAL A 239 -3.91 -18.17 15.54
CA VAL A 239 -5.01 -18.03 14.57
C VAL A 239 -5.18 -16.57 14.13
N ALA A 240 -5.27 -15.63 15.07
CA ALA A 240 -5.43 -14.21 14.76
C ALA A 240 -4.26 -13.66 13.92
N LYS A 241 -3.02 -14.05 14.22
CA LYS A 241 -1.84 -13.70 13.42
C LYS A 241 -1.90 -14.31 12.02
N ALA A 242 -2.28 -15.57 11.89
CA ALA A 242 -2.35 -16.25 10.59
C ALA A 242 -3.40 -15.62 9.67
N LEU A 243 -4.56 -15.24 10.21
CA LEU A 243 -5.59 -14.47 9.49
C LEU A 243 -5.08 -13.09 9.06
N LYS A 244 -4.44 -12.34 9.98
CA LYS A 244 -3.84 -11.02 9.68
C LYS A 244 -2.72 -11.09 8.63
N LEU A 245 -2.00 -12.22 8.57
CA LEU A 245 -0.98 -12.51 7.57
C LEU A 245 -1.55 -12.98 6.23
N GLY A 246 -2.85 -13.27 6.15
CA GLY A 246 -3.49 -13.86 4.96
C GLY A 246 -2.95 -15.24 4.63
N LEU A 247 -2.64 -16.06 5.65
CA LEU A 247 -2.19 -17.44 5.42
C LEU A 247 -3.36 -18.38 5.10
N PHE A 248 -4.55 -18.09 5.61
CA PHE A 248 -5.82 -18.73 5.27
C PHE A 248 -6.99 -17.76 5.54
N GLU A 249 -8.16 -18.12 5.00
CA GLU A 249 -9.46 -17.45 5.15
C GLU A 249 -10.47 -18.39 5.81
#